data_AF-A0A9P0U194-F1
#
_entry.id   AF-A0A9P0U194-F1
#
_cell.length_a   1.000
_cell.length_b   1.000
_cell.length_c   1.000
_cell.angle_alpha   90.00
_cell.angle_beta   90.00
_cell.angle_gamma   90.00
#
_symmetry.space_group_name_H-M   'P 1'
#
loop_
_entity.id
_entity.type
_entity.pdbx_description
1 polymer ?
#
loop_
_entity_poly.entity_id
_entity_poly.type
_entity_poly.pdbx_seq_one_letter_code
_entity_poly.pdbx_strand_id
1 'polypeptide(L)'
;MIVHKTSAPYHPAKNDQAERYVQTVKRILRSLEGEGGTIYQKLLTTKTRLRRTPDANGLTPYEFMFSREVRTSLHAMFLRGELRTPSVKH
;
A
#
# COMPACT_ATOMS: atom_id res chain seq x y z
N MET A 1 -8.02 19.55 -18.66
CA MET A 1 -9.45 19.46 -18.28
C MET A 1 -9.64 18.19 -17.47
N ILE A 2 -10.28 18.26 -16.29
CA ILE A 2 -10.56 17.09 -15.45
C ILE A 2 -12.02 16.70 -15.67
N VAL A 3 -12.27 15.42 -15.98
CA VAL A 3 -13.63 14.90 -16.20
C VAL A 3 -14.06 14.11 -14.96
N HIS A 4 -15.08 14.61 -14.26
CA HIS A 4 -15.69 13.88 -13.14
C HIS A 4 -16.61 12.78 -13.68
N LYS A 5 -16.36 11.53 -13.28
CA LYS A 5 -17.20 10.38 -13.63
C LYS A 5 -17.86 9.84 -12.37
N THR A 6 -19.19 9.77 -12.35
CA THR A 6 -19.95 9.14 -11.28
C THR A 6 -20.31 7.71 -11.69
N SER A 7 -20.30 6.78 -10.73
CA SER A 7 -20.86 5.45 -10.95
C SER A 7 -22.38 5.54 -11.01
N ALA A 8 -22.99 4.72 -11.87
CA ALA A 8 -24.44 4.66 -11.95
C ALA A 8 -25.00 4.08 -10.63
N PRO A 9 -26.16 4.56 -10.15
CA PRO A 9 -26.89 3.92 -9.08
C PRO A 9 -27.08 2.43 -9.41
N TYR A 10 -26.91 1.55 -8.43
CA TYR A 10 -27.07 0.08 -8.57
C TYR A 10 -26.05 -0.63 -9.48
N HIS A 11 -24.91 0.00 -9.81
CA HIS A 11 -23.76 -0.66 -10.48
C HIS A 11 -22.49 -0.60 -9.61
N PRO A 12 -22.46 -1.33 -8.47
CA PRO A 12 -21.30 -1.35 -7.56
C PRO A 12 -20.03 -1.83 -8.26
N ALA A 13 -20.17 -2.71 -9.26
CA ALA A 13 -19.10 -3.26 -10.09
C ALA A 13 -18.08 -2.22 -10.60
N LYS A 14 -18.54 -0.99 -10.89
CA LYS A 14 -17.67 0.10 -11.38
C LYS A 14 -16.79 0.75 -10.31
N ASN A 15 -17.13 0.57 -9.03
CA ASN A 15 -16.38 1.08 -7.88
C ASN A 15 -15.73 -0.03 -7.04
N ASP A 16 -15.86 -1.30 -7.47
CA ASP A 16 -15.35 -2.47 -6.77
C ASP A 16 -13.87 -2.36 -6.38
N GLN A 17 -13.03 -1.79 -7.24
CA GLN A 17 -11.61 -1.61 -6.94
C GLN A 17 -11.39 -0.67 -5.76
N ALA A 18 -12.14 0.44 -5.69
CA ALA A 18 -12.07 1.37 -4.57
C ALA A 18 -12.57 0.71 -3.29
N GLU A 19 -13.65 -0.08 -3.37
CA GLU A 19 -14.19 -0.81 -2.21
C GLU A 19 -13.21 -1.85 -1.68
N ARG A 20 -12.59 -2.65 -2.55
CA ARG A 20 -11.52 -3.60 -2.19
C ARG A 20 -10.35 -2.87 -1.54
N TYR A 21 -9.96 -1.72 -2.08
CA TYR A 21 -8.88 -0.92 -1.50
C TYR A 21 -9.22 -0.42 -0.08
N VAL A 22 -10.45 0.06 0.14
CA VAL A 22 -10.94 0.44 1.48
C VAL A 22 -10.93 -0.74 2.44
N GLN A 23 -11.32 -1.94 2.00
CA GLN A 23 -11.24 -3.16 2.82
C GLN A 23 -9.79 -3.47 3.24
N THR A 24 -8.84 -3.35 2.32
CA THR A 24 -7.40 -3.54 2.61
C THR A 24 -6.90 -2.53 3.63
N VAL A 25 -7.23 -1.23 3.46
CA VAL A 25 -6.87 -0.18 4.43
C VAL A 25 -7.44 -0.49 5.82
N LYS A 26 -8.73 -0.83 5.90
CA LYS A 26 -9.37 -1.21 7.18
C LYS A 26 -8.75 -2.45 7.81
N ARG A 27 -8.34 -3.44 7.01
CA ARG A 27 -7.66 -4.65 7.50
C ARG A 27 -6.31 -4.31 8.11
N ILE A 28 -5.51 -3.48 7.45
CA ILE A 28 -4.21 -3.04 7.97
C ILE A 28 -4.42 -2.25 9.25
N LEU A 29 -5.34 -1.28 9.27
CA LEU A 29 -5.61 -0.49 10.48
C LEU A 29 -6.05 -1.36 11.67
N ARG A 30 -6.90 -2.37 11.44
CA ARG A 30 -7.27 -3.34 12.49
C ARG A 30 -6.07 -4.13 13.01
N SER A 31 -5.14 -4.52 12.14
CA SER A 31 -3.90 -5.19 12.59
C SER A 31 -3.02 -4.28 13.47
N LEU A 32 -3.17 -2.96 13.35
CA LEU A 32 -2.44 -1.96 14.14
C LEU A 32 -3.20 -1.56 15.42
N GLU A 33 -4.38 -2.13 15.70
CA GLU A 33 -5.22 -1.72 16.84
C GLU A 33 -4.51 -1.94 18.18
N GLY A 34 -3.84 -3.09 18.33
CA GLY A 34 -3.01 -3.42 19.50
C GLY A 34 -1.63 -2.76 19.52
N GLU A 35 -1.21 -2.09 18.44
CA GLU A 35 0.02 -1.30 18.43
C GLU A 35 -0.25 0.06 19.10
N GLY A 36 0.71 0.54 19.90
CA GLY A 36 0.64 1.87 20.51
C GLY A 36 0.69 3.01 19.48
N GLY A 37 0.46 4.24 19.93
CA GLY A 37 0.57 5.45 19.10
C GLY A 37 -0.76 5.99 18.57
N THR A 38 -0.67 7.14 17.91
CA THR A 38 -1.85 7.88 17.44
C THR A 38 -2.43 7.28 16.16
N ILE A 39 -3.71 7.57 15.88
CA ILE A 39 -4.33 7.18 14.60
C ILE A 39 -3.56 7.69 13.39
N TYR A 40 -2.95 8.88 13.49
CA TYR A 40 -2.13 9.45 12.43
C TYR A 40 -0.87 8.61 12.16
N GLN A 41 -0.19 8.16 13.21
CA GLN A 41 0.96 7.25 13.08
C GLN A 41 0.54 5.92 12.45
N LYS A 42 -0.60 5.35 12.88
CA LYS A 42 -1.16 4.11 12.29
C LYS A 42 -1.50 4.29 10.81
N LEU A 43 -2.02 5.46 10.41
CA LEU A 43 -2.26 5.80 9.01
C LEU A 43 -0.96 5.91 8.19
N LEU A 44 0.09 6.52 8.74
CA LEU A 44 1.41 6.59 8.09
C LEU A 44 2.04 5.19 7.91
N THR A 45 1.92 4.34 8.93
CA THR A 45 2.33 2.93 8.85
C THR A 45 1.53 2.19 7.78
N THR A 46 0.22 2.39 7.74
CA THR A 46 -0.67 1.80 6.72
C THR A 46 -0.27 2.22 5.31
N LYS A 47 -0.03 3.53 5.08
CA LYS A 47 0.46 4.08 3.81
C LYS A 47 1.80 3.47 3.41
N THR A 48 2.67 3.18 4.38
CA THR A 48 3.99 2.60 4.12
C THR A 48 3.89 1.11 3.79
N ARG A 49 3.07 0.34 4.51
CA ARG A 49 2.77 -1.07 4.17
C ARG A 49 2.18 -1.20 2.77
N LEU A 50 1.15 -0.41 2.45
CA LEU A 50 0.51 -0.44 1.12
C LEU A 50 1.48 -0.14 -0.04
N ARG A 51 2.49 0.70 0.18
CA ARG A 51 3.50 0.99 -0.84
C ARG A 51 4.49 -0.15 -1.04
N ARG A 52 4.67 -1.04 -0.06
CA ARG A 52 5.67 -2.11 -0.11
C ARG A 52 5.11 -3.50 -0.30
N THR A 53 3.84 -3.72 0.02
CA THR A 53 3.24 -5.04 -0.13
C THR A 53 2.86 -5.24 -1.60
N PRO A 54 3.48 -6.22 -2.29
CA PRO A 54 3.10 -6.52 -3.66
C PRO A 54 1.66 -7.03 -3.72
N ASP A 55 0.97 -6.72 -4.81
CA ASP A 55 -0.35 -7.26 -5.09
C ASP A 55 -0.24 -8.68 -5.67
N ALA A 56 -1.37 -9.24 -6.12
CA ALA A 56 -1.41 -10.57 -6.74
C ALA A 56 -0.55 -10.68 -8.01
N ASN A 57 -0.17 -9.56 -8.63
CA ASN A 57 0.69 -9.51 -9.81
C ASN A 57 2.18 -9.40 -9.44
N GLY A 58 2.52 -9.45 -8.15
CA GLY A 58 3.90 -9.39 -7.66
C GLY A 58 4.50 -7.98 -7.63
N LEU A 59 3.73 -6.95 -8.02
CA LEU A 59 4.18 -5.56 -8.04
C LEU A 59 3.46 -4.76 -6.96
N THR A 60 4.17 -3.80 -6.36
CA THR A 60 3.56 -2.90 -5.40
C THR A 60 2.73 -1.81 -6.10
N PRO A 61 1.70 -1.25 -5.45
CA PRO A 61 0.97 -0.09 -5.98
C PRO A 61 1.86 1.11 -6.32
N TYR A 62 2.98 1.27 -5.60
CA TYR A 62 3.95 2.32 -5.87
C TYR A 62 4.77 2.03 -7.14
N GLU A 63 5.19 0.78 -7.34
CA GLU A 63 5.87 0.39 -8.57
C GLU A 63 4.95 0.50 -9.78
N PHE A 64 3.67 0.12 -9.66
CA PHE A 64 2.70 0.34 -10.72
C PHE A 64 2.56 1.83 -11.08
N MET A 65 2.57 2.73 -10.09
CA MET A 65 2.38 4.15 -10.31
C MET A 65 3.65 4.87 -10.82
N PHE A 66 4.82 4.48 -10.33
CA PHE A 66 6.08 5.22 -10.54
C PHE A 66 7.14 4.45 -11.31
N SER A 67 6.89 3.18 -11.65
CA SER A 67 7.83 2.29 -12.35
C SER A 67 9.21 2.21 -11.68
N ARG A 68 9.26 2.31 -10.35
CA ARG A 68 10.48 2.26 -9.55
C ARG A 68 10.21 1.68 -8.17
N GLU A 69 11.21 1.05 -7.57
CA GLU A 69 11.12 0.46 -6.24
C GLU A 69 10.92 1.53 -5.14
N VAL A 70 10.22 1.16 -4.07
CA VAL A 70 9.98 2.02 -2.91
C VAL A 70 11.23 2.20 -2.05
N ARG A 71 11.92 3.33 -2.26
CA ARG A 71 12.96 3.79 -1.34
C ARG A 71 12.34 4.24 -0.02
N THR A 72 12.68 3.53 1.02
CA THR A 72 12.16 3.72 2.38
C THR A 72 13.29 3.47 3.37
N SER A 73 13.13 3.87 4.63
CA SER A 73 14.20 3.75 5.64
C SER A 73 14.79 2.32 5.74
N LEU A 74 13.95 1.30 5.57
CA LEU A 74 14.39 -0.11 5.57
C LEU A 74 15.18 -0.47 4.28
N HIS A 75 14.82 0.07 3.12
CA HIS A 75 15.64 -0.03 1.89
C HIS A 75 16.97 0.70 2.06
N ALA A 76 16.98 1.86 2.74
CA ALA A 76 18.22 2.56 3.09
C ALA A 76 19.10 1.76 4.07
N MET A 77 18.51 1.04 5.03
CA MET A 77 19.22 0.13 5.94
C MET A 77 19.86 -1.06 5.18
N PHE A 78 19.16 -1.64 4.20
CA PHE A 78 19.74 -2.67 3.32
C PHE A 78 20.94 -2.12 2.53
N LEU A 79 20.83 -0.89 1.99
CA LEU A 79 21.93 -0.25 1.26
C LEU A 79 23.14 0.10 2.15
N ARG A 80 22.91 0.34 3.45
CA ARG A 80 23.97 0.59 4.44
C ARG A 80 24.67 -0.68 4.90
N GLY A 81 24.22 -1.86 4.47
CA GLY A 81 24.76 -3.15 4.90
C GLY A 81 24.37 -3.56 6.32
N GLU A 82 23.42 -2.84 6.94
CA GLU A 82 22.95 -3.11 8.31
C GLU A 82 22.01 -4.32 8.38
N LEU A 83 21.43 -4.72 7.23
CA LEU A 83 20.54 -5.88 7.10
C LEU A 83 20.87 -6.64 5.79
N ARG A 84 20.75 -7.97 5.80
CA ARG A 84 20.92 -8.81 4.59
C ARG A 84 19.80 -8.52 3.59
N THR A 85 20.12 -8.15 2.36
CA THR A 85 19.13 -7.97 1.28
C THR A 85 18.24 -9.21 1.16
N PRO A 86 16.91 -9.07 1.13
CA PRO A 86 16.04 -10.20 0.88
C PRO A 86 16.35 -10.76 -0.50
N SER A 87 16.61 -12.06 -0.57
CA SER A 87 16.80 -12.78 -1.82
C SER A 87 15.48 -12.75 -2.59
N VAL A 88 15.33 -11.78 -3.48
CA VAL A 88 14.20 -11.72 -4.41
C VAL A 88 14.49 -12.78 -5.47
N LYS A 89 13.89 -13.96 -5.31
CA LYS A 89 13.81 -14.95 -6.39
C LYS A 89 12.79 -14.44 -7.40
N HIS A 90 13.26 -14.14 -8.60
CA HIS A 90 12.43 -13.98 -9.80
C HIS A 90 11.94 -15.35 -10.28
#